data_AF-A0A9P0LH89-F1
#
_entry.id   AF-A0A9P0LH89-F1
#
_cell.length_a   1.000
_cell.length_b   1.000
_cell.length_c   1.000
_cell.angle_alpha   90.00
_cell.angle_beta   90.00
_cell.angle_gamma   90.00
#
_symmetry.space_group_name_H-M   'P 1'
#
loop_
_entity.id
_entity.type
_entity.pdbx_description
1 polymer ?
#
loop_
_entity_poly.entity_id
_entity_poly.type
_entity_poly.pdbx_seq_one_letter_code
_entity_poly.pdbx_strand_id
1 'polypeptide(L)'
;MNFNVEVRKKQLQSLDQCITSFKDKVDSILGYLGWSAKKVLENDDRTLCPINSGHTVQLESVVPHVERCRLTSQGYSLTEAFLSEPSADPKSSISLNNLEKIEALNKIRSVNPRFVAAWNGYDPDPRTSDRLFSTYSADERLALYNHAVEHTEGPPKFV
;
A
#
# COMPACT_ATOMS: atom_id res chain seq x y z
N MET A 1 -3.92 21.72 -69.39
CA MET A 1 -4.42 22.18 -68.08
C MET A 1 -3.31 22.98 -67.42
N ASN A 2 -3.41 24.31 -67.37
CA ASN A 2 -2.44 25.14 -66.64
C ASN A 2 -2.70 24.97 -65.14
N PHE A 3 -1.93 24.10 -64.50
CA PHE A 3 -1.90 24.01 -63.04
C PHE A 3 -1.41 25.37 -62.52
N ASN A 4 -2.30 26.15 -61.90
CA ASN A 4 -1.93 27.45 -61.38
C ASN A 4 -1.16 27.25 -60.06
N VAL A 5 0.14 26.99 -60.20
CA VAL A 5 1.08 26.69 -59.11
C VAL A 5 1.04 27.77 -58.01
N GLU A 6 0.84 29.03 -58.40
CA GLU A 6 0.74 30.16 -57.47
C GLU A 6 -0.52 30.13 -56.61
N VAL A 7 -1.66 29.71 -57.17
CA VAL A 7 -2.89 29.48 -56.39
C VAL A 7 -2.68 28.35 -55.37
N ARG A 8 -2.01 27.27 -55.78
CA ARG A 8 -1.75 26.13 -54.89
C ARG A 8 -0.76 26.46 -53.77
N LYS A 9 0.25 27.29 -54.04
CA LYS A 9 1.16 27.83 -53.00
C LYS A 9 0.41 28.67 -51.97
N LYS A 10 -0.50 29.57 -52.42
CA LYS A 10 -1.33 30.37 -51.50
C LYS A 10 -2.24 29.51 -50.63
N GLN A 11 -2.84 28.46 -51.21
CA GLN A 11 -3.67 27.52 -50.45
C GLN A 11 -2.85 26.78 -49.38
N LEU A 12 -1.64 26.33 -49.71
CA LEU A 12 -0.74 25.70 -48.75
C LEU A 12 -0.34 26.65 -47.62
N GLN A 13 0.01 27.90 -47.94
CA GLN A 13 0.32 28.93 -46.92
C GLN A 13 -0.88 29.20 -46.01
N SER A 14 -2.09 29.29 -46.56
CA SER A 14 -3.30 29.48 -45.76
C SER A 14 -3.57 28.29 -44.84
N LEU A 15 -3.30 27.07 -45.31
CA LEU A 15 -3.46 25.86 -44.50
C LEU A 15 -2.44 25.84 -43.35
N ASP A 16 -1.19 26.17 -43.64
CA ASP A 16 -0.10 26.18 -42.66
C ASP A 16 -0.32 27.25 -41.58
N GLN A 17 -0.79 28.43 -41.98
CA GLN A 17 -1.15 29.49 -41.05
C GLN A 17 -2.35 29.10 -40.16
N CYS A 18 -3.32 28.38 -40.73
CA CYS A 18 -4.45 27.85 -39.98
C CYS A 18 -4.00 26.82 -38.93
N ILE A 19 -3.18 25.84 -39.33
CA ILE A 19 -2.60 24.81 -38.45
C ILE A 19 -1.79 25.48 -37.33
N THR A 20 -0.97 26.46 -37.66
CA THR A 20 -0.16 27.20 -36.67
C THR A 20 -1.06 27.94 -35.68
N SER A 21 -2.12 28.61 -36.14
CA SER A 21 -3.05 29.31 -35.24
C SER A 21 -3.77 28.37 -34.27
N PHE A 22 -4.08 27.13 -34.70
CA PHE A 22 -4.69 26.14 -33.83
C PHE A 22 -3.67 25.62 -32.82
N LYS A 23 -2.45 25.35 -33.26
CA LYS A 23 -1.36 24.94 -32.36
C LYS A 23 -1.11 25.98 -31.28
N ASP A 24 -1.00 27.25 -31.65
CA ASP A 24 -0.76 28.35 -30.69
C ASP A 24 -1.90 28.49 -29.68
N LYS A 25 -3.15 28.29 -30.11
CA LYS A 25 -4.31 28.29 -29.20
C LYS A 25 -4.25 27.12 -28.22
N VAL A 26 -3.94 25.92 -28.70
CA VAL A 26 -3.79 24.74 -27.84
C VAL A 26 -2.65 24.94 -26.86
N ASP A 27 -1.49 25.41 -27.32
CA ASP A 27 -0.32 25.68 -26.48
C ASP A 27 -0.61 26.79 -25.45
N SER A 28 -1.41 27.81 -25.80
CA SER A 28 -1.85 28.84 -24.85
C SER A 28 -2.78 28.29 -23.76
N ILE A 29 -3.74 27.43 -24.12
CA ILE A 29 -4.63 26.77 -23.16
C ILE A 29 -3.84 25.85 -22.23
N LEU A 30 -2.94 25.03 -22.80
CA LEU A 30 -2.08 24.16 -22.02
C LEU A 30 -1.16 24.96 -21.10
N GLY A 31 -0.57 26.06 -21.59
CA GLY A 31 0.26 26.97 -20.81
C GLY A 31 -0.48 27.59 -19.63
N TYR A 32 -1.75 27.99 -19.82
CA TYR A 32 -2.61 28.48 -18.74
C TYR A 32 -2.84 27.41 -17.66
N LEU A 33 -2.99 26.14 -18.05
CA LEU A 33 -3.12 25.00 -17.13
C LEU A 33 -1.76 24.55 -16.54
N GLY A 34 -0.66 25.22 -16.89
CA GLY A 34 0.70 24.86 -16.48
C GLY A 34 1.25 23.61 -17.18
N TRP A 35 0.55 23.09 -18.19
CA TRP A 35 0.87 21.90 -18.95
C TRP A 35 1.66 22.28 -20.21
N SER A 36 2.61 21.44 -20.58
CA SER A 36 3.29 21.54 -21.87
C SER A 36 3.53 20.12 -22.39
N ALA A 37 3.58 19.95 -23.71
CA ALA A 37 3.87 18.64 -24.31
C ALA A 37 5.18 18.04 -23.76
N LYS A 38 6.17 18.87 -23.45
CA LYS A 38 7.42 18.46 -22.77
C LYS A 38 7.18 17.97 -21.35
N LYS A 39 6.44 18.72 -20.51
CA LYS A 39 6.12 18.28 -19.15
C LYS A 39 5.33 16.98 -19.11
N VAL A 40 4.46 16.72 -20.08
CA VAL A 40 3.70 15.46 -20.15
C VAL A 40 4.61 14.29 -20.53
N LEU A 41 5.57 14.50 -21.42
CA LEU A 41 6.55 13.48 -21.83
C LEU A 41 7.64 13.25 -20.77
N GLU A 42 7.98 14.26 -19.97
CA GLU A 42 8.99 14.18 -18.90
C GLU A 42 8.47 13.55 -17.60
N ASN A 43 7.14 13.49 -17.38
CA ASN A 43 6.52 12.99 -16.13
C ASN A 43 5.90 11.59 -16.26
N ASP A 44 6.31 10.78 -17.24
CA ASP A 44 5.76 9.43 -17.43
C ASP A 44 6.54 8.34 -16.67
N ASP A 45 7.06 8.67 -15.50
CA ASP A 45 7.67 7.70 -14.57
C ASP A 45 6.56 6.91 -13.87
N ARG A 46 5.85 6.09 -14.63
CA ARG A 46 4.82 5.18 -14.15
C ARG A 46 5.36 3.76 -14.11
N THR A 47 5.05 3.07 -13.02
CA THR A 47 5.39 1.65 -12.85
C THR A 47 4.16 0.86 -12.44
N LEU A 48 4.23 -0.46 -12.60
CA LEU A 48 3.18 -1.36 -12.15
C LEU A 48 3.32 -1.61 -10.64
N CYS A 49 2.18 -1.71 -9.95
CA CYS A 49 2.18 -2.10 -8.55
C CYS A 49 2.62 -3.56 -8.39
N PRO A 50 3.53 -3.87 -7.45
CA PRO A 50 3.98 -5.25 -7.21
C PRO A 50 2.91 -6.15 -6.58
N ILE A 51 1.85 -5.58 -5.98
CA ILE A 51 0.78 -6.34 -5.30
C ILE A 51 -0.38 -6.63 -6.27
N ASN A 52 -0.70 -5.67 -7.14
CA ASN A 52 -1.78 -5.81 -8.12
C ASN A 52 -1.29 -5.32 -9.47
N SER A 53 -1.08 -6.25 -10.40
CA SER A 53 -0.61 -5.97 -11.76
C SER A 53 -1.58 -5.08 -12.58
N GLY A 54 -2.83 -4.93 -12.13
CA GLY A 54 -3.80 -4.00 -12.74
C GLY A 54 -3.63 -2.54 -12.31
N HIS A 55 -2.76 -2.22 -11.35
CA HIS A 55 -2.53 -0.84 -10.90
C HIS A 55 -1.28 -0.25 -11.54
N THR A 56 -1.45 0.91 -12.20
CA THR A 56 -0.36 1.76 -12.66
C THR A 56 -0.17 2.93 -11.69
N VAL A 57 1.05 3.13 -11.21
CA VAL A 57 1.37 4.04 -10.12
C VAL A 57 2.53 4.95 -10.51
N GLN A 58 2.47 6.21 -10.13
CA GLN A 58 3.60 7.14 -10.30
C GLN A 58 4.74 6.76 -9.37
N LEU A 59 5.98 6.80 -9.85
CA LEU A 59 7.17 6.35 -9.14
C LEU A 59 7.32 7.00 -7.74
N GLU A 60 7.03 8.30 -7.65
CA GLU A 60 7.04 9.06 -6.39
C GLU A 60 6.04 8.55 -5.34
N SER A 61 4.94 7.94 -5.79
CA SER A 61 3.83 7.49 -4.94
C SER A 61 3.80 5.98 -4.73
N VAL A 62 4.77 5.23 -5.26
CA VAL A 62 4.81 3.77 -5.17
C VAL A 62 4.81 3.30 -3.73
N VAL A 63 5.66 3.86 -2.87
CA VAL A 63 5.77 3.45 -1.46
C VAL A 63 4.43 3.61 -0.72
N PRO A 64 3.79 4.80 -0.67
CA PRO A 64 2.51 4.95 0.01
C PRO A 64 1.36 4.23 -0.70
N HIS A 65 1.46 3.95 -2.00
CA HIS A 65 0.50 3.10 -2.71
C HIS A 65 0.61 1.64 -2.25
N VAL A 66 1.82 1.08 -2.22
CA VAL A 66 2.06 -0.33 -1.90
C VAL A 66 1.52 -0.66 -0.51
N GLU A 67 1.76 0.19 0.49
CA GLU A 67 1.20 -0.03 1.83
C GLU A 67 -0.34 -0.03 1.83
N ARG A 68 -0.97 0.96 1.19
CA ARG A 68 -2.44 1.01 1.07
C ARG A 68 -3.00 -0.17 0.29
N CYS A 69 -2.35 -0.55 -0.80
CA CYS A 69 -2.74 -1.67 -1.65
C CYS A 69 -2.64 -2.99 -0.87
N ARG A 70 -1.59 -3.17 -0.06
CA ARG A 70 -1.42 -4.34 0.81
C ARG A 70 -2.56 -4.46 1.81
N LEU A 71 -2.88 -3.37 2.51
CA LEU A 71 -3.98 -3.34 3.48
C LEU A 71 -5.33 -3.66 2.79
N THR A 72 -5.58 -3.03 1.65
CA THR A 72 -6.83 -3.25 0.89
C THR A 72 -6.92 -4.68 0.37
N SER A 73 -5.83 -5.27 -0.12
CA SER A 73 -5.80 -6.68 -0.56
C SER A 73 -6.05 -7.69 0.57
N GLN A 74 -5.74 -7.31 1.81
CA GLN A 74 -6.03 -8.09 3.01
C GLN A 74 -7.45 -7.82 3.55
N GLY A 75 -8.21 -6.93 2.90
CA GLY A 75 -9.58 -6.58 3.24
C GLY A 75 -9.70 -5.58 4.40
N TYR A 76 -8.65 -4.80 4.69
CA TYR A 76 -8.74 -3.68 5.64
C TYR A 76 -9.23 -2.42 4.93
N SER A 77 -10.12 -1.66 5.58
CA SER A 77 -10.39 -0.28 5.20
C SER A 77 -9.30 0.65 5.74
N LEU A 78 -8.95 1.68 4.98
CA LEU A 78 -7.96 2.70 5.39
C LEU A 78 -8.46 3.59 6.54
N THR A 79 -9.76 3.53 6.85
CA THR A 79 -10.38 4.29 7.95
C THR A 79 -10.47 3.50 9.25
N GLU A 80 -10.00 2.25 9.28
CA GLU A 80 -10.03 1.42 10.48
C GLU A 80 -9.02 1.92 11.54
N ALA A 81 -9.30 1.60 12.80
CA ALA A 81 -8.40 1.88 13.92
C ALA A 81 -7.31 0.80 13.98
N PHE A 82 -6.14 1.11 13.40
CA PHE A 82 -4.97 0.24 13.44
C PHE A 82 -4.33 0.22 14.83
N LEU A 83 -3.78 -0.93 15.20
CA LEU A 83 -2.95 -1.08 16.39
C LEU A 83 -1.69 -0.21 16.26
N SER A 84 -1.21 0.28 17.40
CA SER A 84 0.03 1.05 17.43
C SER A 84 1.22 0.19 17.04
N GLU A 85 2.19 0.81 16.37
CA GLU A 85 3.47 0.16 16.10
C GLU A 85 4.17 -0.19 17.42
N PRO A 86 4.72 -1.41 17.55
CA PRO A 86 5.43 -1.82 18.75
C PRO A 86 6.69 -0.97 18.97
N SER A 87 7.13 -0.85 20.22
CA SER A 87 8.38 -0.16 20.53
C SER A 87 9.56 -0.92 19.92
N ALA A 88 10.52 -0.17 19.36
CA ALA A 88 11.78 -0.74 18.86
C ALA A 88 12.71 -1.23 19.98
N ASP A 89 12.45 -0.84 21.23
CA ASP A 89 13.20 -1.32 22.38
C ASP A 89 12.83 -2.78 22.71
N PRO A 90 13.78 -3.73 22.63
CA PRO A 90 13.52 -5.13 22.92
C PRO A 90 13.12 -5.40 24.37
N LYS A 91 13.36 -4.46 25.30
CA LYS A 91 12.87 -4.59 26.69
C LYS A 91 11.40 -4.19 26.86
N SER A 92 10.86 -3.46 25.89
CA SER A 92 9.50 -2.92 25.94
C SER A 92 8.52 -3.73 25.09
N SER A 93 9.00 -4.59 24.19
CA SER A 93 8.20 -5.33 23.23
C SER A 93 8.65 -6.78 23.14
N ILE A 94 7.71 -7.72 23.14
CA ILE A 94 7.97 -9.12 22.79
C ILE A 94 7.51 -9.34 21.35
N SER A 95 8.41 -9.84 20.52
CA SER A 95 8.13 -10.22 19.15
C SER A 95 8.09 -11.73 19.05
N LEU A 96 7.00 -12.26 18.48
CA LEU A 96 6.83 -13.70 18.25
C LEU A 96 6.72 -13.95 16.76
N ASN A 97 7.62 -14.76 16.22
CA ASN A 97 7.48 -15.25 14.87
C ASN A 97 6.39 -16.35 14.79
N ASN A 98 6.01 -16.75 13.57
CA ASN A 98 4.94 -17.75 13.41
C ASN A 98 5.30 -19.12 14.01
N LEU A 99 6.57 -19.53 14.00
CA LEU A 99 7.00 -20.81 14.57
C LEU A 99 6.88 -20.77 16.11
N GLU A 100 7.34 -19.70 16.73
CA GLU A 100 7.24 -19.48 18.19
C GLU A 100 5.78 -19.42 18.64
N LYS A 101 4.90 -18.73 17.88
CA LYS A 101 3.45 -18.72 18.15
C LYS A 101 2.88 -20.14 18.09
N ILE A 102 3.19 -20.90 17.04
CA ILE A 102 2.72 -22.28 16.89
C ILE A 102 3.19 -23.16 18.06
N GLU A 103 4.45 -23.02 18.47
CA GLU A 103 5.01 -23.77 19.60
C GLU A 103 4.34 -23.41 20.93
N ALA A 104 4.15 -22.10 21.20
CA ALA A 104 3.47 -21.61 22.39
C ALA A 104 2.02 -22.13 22.48
N LEU A 105 1.27 -22.09 21.37
CA LEU A 105 -0.11 -22.60 21.31
C LEU A 105 -0.15 -24.13 21.46
N ASN A 106 0.76 -24.86 20.84
CA ASN A 106 0.83 -26.32 20.93
C ASN A 106 1.16 -26.80 22.35
N LYS A 107 2.02 -26.09 23.09
CA LYS A 107 2.32 -26.35 24.51
C LYS A 107 1.03 -26.36 25.34
N ILE A 108 0.20 -25.33 25.20
CA ILE A 108 -1.08 -25.25 25.93
C ILE A 108 -2.06 -26.32 25.48
N ARG A 109 -2.18 -26.55 24.17
CA ARG A 109 -3.07 -27.57 23.60
C ARG A 109 -2.77 -28.98 24.12
N SER A 110 -1.48 -29.31 24.34
CA SER A 110 -1.08 -30.61 24.90
C SER A 110 -1.54 -30.83 26.35
N VAL A 111 -1.71 -29.75 27.11
CA VAL A 111 -2.08 -29.79 28.54
C VAL A 111 -3.59 -29.63 28.72
N ASN A 112 -4.26 -28.89 27.83
CA ASN A 112 -5.69 -28.62 27.90
C ASN A 112 -6.45 -29.27 26.73
N PRO A 113 -7.12 -30.42 26.95
CA PRO A 113 -7.91 -31.11 25.92
C PRO A 113 -9.10 -30.30 25.38
N ARG A 114 -9.53 -29.24 26.09
CA ARG A 114 -10.63 -28.35 25.68
C ARG A 114 -10.16 -27.10 24.95
N PHE A 115 -8.86 -26.98 24.68
CA PHE A 115 -8.29 -25.84 23.98
C PHE A 115 -8.94 -25.65 22.61
N VAL A 116 -9.51 -24.47 22.39
CA VAL A 116 -10.11 -24.09 21.10
C VAL A 116 -9.12 -23.29 20.29
N ALA A 117 -8.69 -23.84 19.15
CA ALA A 117 -7.87 -23.11 18.17
C ALA A 117 -8.77 -22.50 17.09
N ALA A 118 -8.51 -21.25 16.72
CA ALA A 118 -9.18 -20.57 15.61
C ALA A 118 -8.19 -20.19 14.50
N TRP A 119 -6.95 -19.85 14.86
CA TRP A 119 -5.92 -19.47 13.88
C TRP A 119 -5.37 -20.70 13.15
N ASN A 120 -5.27 -20.60 11.82
CA ASN A 120 -4.86 -21.70 10.94
C ASN A 120 -3.33 -21.83 10.77
N GLY A 121 -2.53 -20.93 11.37
CA GLY A 121 -1.08 -20.89 11.26
C GLY A 121 -0.53 -20.19 10.00
N TYR A 122 -1.39 -19.86 9.04
CA TYR A 122 -1.04 -19.23 7.76
C TYR A 122 -1.54 -17.79 7.65
N ASP A 123 -2.64 -17.47 8.35
CA ASP A 123 -3.23 -16.14 8.29
C ASP A 123 -2.26 -15.11 8.89
N PRO A 124 -2.12 -13.94 8.25
CA PRO A 124 -1.27 -12.87 8.76
C PRO A 124 -1.81 -12.33 10.08
N ASP A 125 -0.90 -11.75 10.87
CA ASP A 125 -1.30 -11.15 12.14
C ASP A 125 -2.32 -10.02 11.94
N PRO A 126 -3.35 -9.97 12.80
CA PRO A 126 -4.38 -8.94 12.74
C PRO A 126 -3.77 -7.58 13.08
N ARG A 127 -4.10 -6.57 12.27
CA ARG A 127 -3.60 -5.19 12.42
C ARG A 127 -4.55 -4.28 13.18
N THR A 128 -5.74 -4.77 13.53
CA THR A 128 -6.78 -4.05 14.25
C THR A 128 -7.27 -4.90 15.42
N SER A 129 -7.82 -4.25 16.45
CA SER A 129 -8.41 -4.95 17.60
C SER A 129 -9.52 -5.90 17.16
N ASP A 130 -10.39 -5.47 16.27
CA ASP A 130 -11.57 -6.24 15.85
C ASP A 130 -11.18 -7.52 15.11
N ARG A 131 -10.14 -7.44 14.28
CA ARG A 131 -9.56 -8.62 13.64
C ARG A 131 -8.87 -9.54 14.66
N LEU A 132 -8.25 -9.00 15.69
CA LEU A 132 -7.62 -9.82 16.73
C LEU A 132 -8.62 -10.74 17.45
N PHE A 133 -9.84 -10.27 17.70
CA PHE A 133 -10.90 -11.09 18.32
C PHE A 133 -11.55 -12.11 17.37
N SER A 134 -11.42 -11.93 16.05
CA SER A 134 -11.98 -12.85 15.04
C SER A 134 -10.95 -13.83 14.50
N THR A 135 -9.67 -13.46 14.46
CA THR A 135 -8.55 -14.33 14.05
C THR A 135 -8.17 -15.32 15.15
N TYR A 136 -8.11 -14.86 16.41
CA TYR A 136 -7.68 -15.69 17.53
C TYR A 136 -8.83 -15.98 18.49
N SER A 137 -8.92 -17.24 18.91
CA SER A 137 -9.84 -17.66 19.97
C SER A 137 -9.49 -17.00 21.31
N ALA A 138 -10.40 -17.05 22.27
CA ALA A 138 -10.11 -16.58 23.63
C ALA A 138 -8.93 -17.34 24.27
N ASP A 139 -8.85 -18.65 24.04
CA ASP A 139 -7.77 -19.50 24.57
C ASP A 139 -6.43 -19.16 23.93
N GLU A 140 -6.39 -18.92 22.62
CA GLU A 140 -5.18 -18.51 21.90
C GLU A 140 -4.68 -17.15 22.39
N ARG A 141 -5.57 -16.16 22.54
CA ARG A 141 -5.21 -14.84 23.06
C ARG A 141 -4.65 -14.93 24.47
N LEU A 142 -5.26 -15.74 25.34
CA LEU A 142 -4.77 -15.98 26.69
C LEU A 142 -3.40 -16.69 26.70
N ALA A 143 -3.22 -17.69 25.84
CA ALA A 143 -1.95 -18.41 25.72
C ALA A 143 -0.81 -17.48 25.27
N LEU A 144 -1.04 -16.65 24.24
CA LEU A 144 -0.06 -15.68 23.76
C LEU A 144 0.24 -14.61 24.82
N TYR A 145 -0.77 -14.13 25.55
CA TYR A 145 -0.57 -13.19 26.66
C TYR A 145 0.29 -13.81 27.77
N ASN A 146 -0.03 -15.01 28.23
CA ASN A 146 0.75 -15.69 29.26
C ASN A 146 2.18 -15.95 28.80
N HIS A 147 2.37 -16.34 27.54
CA HIS A 147 3.70 -16.49 26.95
C HIS A 147 4.47 -15.17 27.01
N ALA A 148 3.85 -14.04 26.64
CA ALA A 148 4.51 -12.73 26.76
C ALA A 148 4.90 -12.43 28.21
N VAL A 149 3.99 -12.61 29.17
CA VAL A 149 4.27 -12.36 30.59
C VAL A 149 5.43 -13.22 31.12
N GLU A 150 5.50 -14.51 30.75
CA GLU A 150 6.59 -15.42 31.13
C GLU A 150 7.96 -14.97 30.60
N HIS A 151 7.99 -14.23 29.49
CA HIS A 151 9.22 -13.78 28.82
C HIS A 151 9.51 -12.29 29.01
N THR A 152 8.70 -11.57 29.81
CA THR A 152 8.98 -10.19 30.21
C THR A 152 9.83 -10.13 31.50
N GLU A 153 10.82 -9.24 31.52
CA GLU A 153 11.51 -8.88 32.77
C GLU A 153 10.54 -8.16 33.72
N GLY A 154 10.45 -8.63 34.96
CA GLY A 154 9.62 -7.98 35.98
C GLY A 154 10.13 -6.58 36.35
N PRO A 155 9.29 -5.74 36.98
CA PRO A 155 9.69 -4.39 37.35
C PRO A 155 10.94 -4.41 38.24
N PRO A 156 11.84 -3.42 38.12
CA PRO A 156 13.01 -3.34 38.98
C PRO A 156 12.56 -3.32 40.44
N LYS A 157 13.11 -4.24 41.24
CA LYS A 157 12.85 -4.26 42.67
C LYS A 157 13.49 -3.01 43.26
N PHE A 158 12.67 -2.11 43.81
CA PHE A 158 13.17 -1.00 44.60
C PHE A 158 13.84 -1.59 45.85
N VAL A 159 15.17 -1.43 45.95
CA VAL A 159 15.98 -1.74 47.14
C VAL A 159 16.11 -0.47 47.96
#